data_AF-A0A2S8BF60-F1
#
_entry.id   AF-A0A2S8BF60-F1
#
_cell.length_a   1.000
_cell.length_b   1.000
_cell.length_c   1.000
_cell.angle_alpha   90.00
_cell.angle_beta   90.00
_cell.angle_gamma   90.00
#
_symmetry.space_group_name_H-M   'P 1'
#
loop_
_entity.id
_entity.type
_entity.pdbx_description
1 polymer ?
#
loop_
_entity_poly.entity_id
_entity_poly.type
_entity_poly.pdbx_seq_one_letter_code
_entity_poly.pdbx_strand_id
1 'polypeptide(L)'
;MSAFVVHPEHLHVLLWTSQQHSHRGPLRWCFGNPSDVVELQPENVDEVGQMLLDANIDSVDYLYNETGRRDTYHYRRPQHTGWSIPELLNVLHCYVHQACERPQWSTSQAKAFCDALQQRLISQLPGYSDGPWGIDDSSKPAALRRLA
;
A
#
# COMPACT_ATOMS: atom_id res chain seq x y z
N MET A 1 -2.92 5.54 -20.88
CA MET A 1 -2.46 4.51 -19.92
C MET A 1 -3.44 3.35 -20.00
N SER A 2 -3.08 2.15 -19.53
CA SER A 2 -3.98 0.99 -19.51
C SER A 2 -4.18 0.54 -18.08
N ALA A 3 -5.42 0.29 -17.68
CA ALA A 3 -5.77 -0.25 -16.37
C ALA A 3 -6.33 -1.68 -16.50
N PHE A 4 -6.22 -2.49 -15.45
CA PHE A 4 -6.86 -3.81 -15.37
C PHE A 4 -7.32 -4.10 -13.94
N VAL A 5 -8.33 -4.98 -13.82
CA VAL A 5 -8.76 -5.50 -12.53
C VAL A 5 -7.71 -6.48 -12.02
N VAL A 6 -7.10 -6.15 -10.88
CA VAL A 6 -6.02 -6.96 -10.29
C VAL A 6 -6.55 -8.32 -9.84
N HIS A 7 -5.71 -9.35 -9.99
CA HIS A 7 -6.05 -10.67 -9.48
C HIS A 7 -6.18 -10.65 -7.95
N PRO A 8 -7.12 -11.41 -7.32
CA PRO A 8 -7.30 -11.42 -5.85
C PRO A 8 -6.02 -11.68 -5.05
N GLU A 9 -5.13 -12.53 -5.59
CA GLU A 9 -3.81 -12.81 -5.02
C GLU A 9 -2.98 -11.53 -4.80
N HIS A 10 -3.10 -10.53 -5.68
CA HIS A 10 -2.42 -9.25 -5.53
C HIS A 10 -2.87 -8.53 -4.25
N LEU A 11 -4.18 -8.50 -4.01
CA LEU A 11 -4.75 -7.93 -2.79
C LEU A 11 -4.41 -8.77 -1.56
N HIS A 12 -4.38 -10.10 -1.67
CA HIS A 12 -3.92 -10.97 -0.58
C HIS A 12 -2.50 -10.59 -0.15
N VAL A 13 -1.57 -10.38 -1.10
CA VAL A 13 -0.19 -9.99 -0.79
C VAL A 13 -0.13 -8.64 -0.07
N LEU A 14 -0.90 -7.64 -0.54
CA LEU A 14 -0.95 -6.32 0.10
C LEU A 14 -1.52 -6.40 1.53
N LEU A 15 -2.62 -7.13 1.73
CA LEU A 15 -3.25 -7.29 3.04
C LEU A 15 -2.44 -8.17 3.99
N TRP A 16 -1.78 -9.19 3.48
CA TRP A 16 -0.88 -10.02 4.29
C TRP A 16 0.31 -9.20 4.78
N THR A 17 0.86 -8.35 3.93
CA THR A 17 1.97 -7.46 4.24
C THR A 17 1.58 -6.40 5.26
N SER A 18 0.40 -5.79 5.11
CA SER A 18 -0.10 -4.77 6.05
C SER A 18 -0.42 -5.34 7.44
N GLN A 19 -0.79 -6.62 7.52
CA GLN A 19 -1.01 -7.35 8.78
C GLN A 19 0.29 -7.75 9.49
N GLN A 20 1.45 -7.79 8.80
CA GLN A 20 2.71 -8.11 9.47
C GLN A 20 3.01 -7.07 10.55
N HIS A 21 3.13 -7.55 11.80
CA HIS A 21 3.43 -6.68 12.93
C HIS A 21 4.78 -6.01 12.74
N SER A 22 4.75 -4.69 12.59
CA SER A 22 5.92 -3.86 12.80
C SER A 22 6.02 -3.51 14.28
N HIS A 23 7.18 -3.03 14.73
CA HIS A 23 7.33 -2.44 16.07
C HIS A 23 6.33 -1.29 16.36
N ARG A 24 5.62 -0.78 15.35
CA ARG A 24 4.61 0.27 15.44
C ARG A 24 3.16 -0.25 15.56
N GLY A 25 2.96 -1.57 15.68
CA GLY A 25 1.62 -2.17 15.76
C GLY A 25 0.92 -2.34 14.41
N PRO A 26 -0.42 -2.52 14.41
CA PRO A 26 -1.24 -2.72 13.20
C PRO A 26 -1.17 -1.54 12.22
N LEU A 27 -1.54 -1.74 10.94
CA LEU A 27 -1.59 -0.64 9.97
C LEU A 27 -2.72 0.33 10.32
N ARG A 28 -2.40 1.62 10.38
CA ARG A 28 -3.36 2.69 10.62
C ARG A 28 -3.29 3.72 9.51
N TRP A 29 -4.42 4.25 9.09
CA TRP A 29 -4.52 5.35 8.15
C TRP A 29 -5.68 6.26 8.52
N CYS A 30 -5.54 7.56 8.25
CA CYS A 30 -6.62 8.52 8.42
C CYS A 30 -7.36 8.69 7.09
N PHE A 31 -8.68 8.78 7.13
CA PHE A 31 -9.49 9.03 5.93
C PHE A 31 -10.71 9.90 6.27
N GLY A 32 -11.01 10.89 5.42
CA GLY A 32 -12.07 11.84 5.68
C GLY A 32 -11.61 12.92 6.66
N ASN A 33 -12.16 12.92 7.88
CA ASN A 33 -11.69 13.81 8.94
C ASN A 33 -10.34 13.30 9.48
N PRO A 34 -9.32 14.15 9.70
CA PRO A 34 -8.03 13.71 10.26
C PRO A 34 -8.11 12.90 11.57
N SER A 35 -9.21 13.05 12.32
CA SER A 35 -9.48 12.29 13.55
C SER A 35 -10.03 10.88 13.32
N ASP A 36 -10.52 10.57 12.12
CA ASP A 36 -11.07 9.27 11.76
C ASP A 36 -9.92 8.34 11.36
N VAL A 37 -9.37 7.66 12.36
CA VAL A 37 -8.29 6.69 12.20
C VAL A 37 -8.89 5.31 12.03
N VAL A 38 -8.63 4.68 10.88
CA VAL A 38 -8.94 3.27 10.65
C VAL A 38 -7.72 2.45 11.00
N GLU A 39 -7.93 1.34 11.69
CA GLU A 39 -6.91 0.34 12.01
C GLU A 39 -7.24 -0.97 11.29
N LEU A 40 -6.26 -1.54 10.59
CA LEU A 40 -6.40 -2.87 10.02
C LEU A 40 -6.35 -3.90 11.13
N GLN A 41 -7.38 -4.72 11.21
CA GLN A 41 -7.53 -5.80 12.16
C GLN A 41 -7.93 -7.08 11.43
N PRO A 42 -7.68 -8.27 12.00
CA PRO A 42 -8.11 -9.53 11.38
C PRO A 42 -9.60 -9.56 11.06
N GLU A 43 -10.43 -8.88 11.85
CA GLU A 43 -11.89 -8.87 11.70
C GLU A 43 -12.38 -8.02 10.53
N ASN A 44 -11.62 -7.00 10.10
CA ASN A 44 -12.01 -6.09 9.01
C ASN A 44 -11.20 -6.29 7.72
N VAL A 45 -10.36 -7.33 7.64
CA VAL A 45 -9.49 -7.57 6.48
C VAL A 45 -10.27 -7.76 5.18
N ASP A 46 -11.44 -8.42 5.24
CA ASP A 46 -12.33 -8.60 4.08
C ASP A 46 -12.93 -7.26 3.64
N GLU A 47 -13.34 -6.42 4.58
CA GLU A 47 -13.88 -5.09 4.28
C GLU A 47 -12.84 -4.18 3.61
N VAL A 48 -11.61 -4.19 4.14
CA VAL A 48 -10.48 -3.44 3.56
C VAL A 48 -10.12 -4.02 2.18
N GLY A 49 -10.14 -5.33 2.02
CA GLY A 49 -9.90 -5.98 0.73
C GLY A 49 -10.98 -5.66 -0.31
N GLN A 50 -12.26 -5.65 0.08
CA GLN A 50 -13.35 -5.22 -0.77
C GLN A 50 -13.21 -3.76 -1.17
N MET A 51 -12.88 -2.87 -0.23
CA MET A 51 -12.61 -1.45 -0.51
C MET A 51 -11.52 -1.27 -1.56
N LEU A 52 -10.44 -2.07 -1.52
CA LEU A 52 -9.38 -2.02 -2.52
C LEU A 52 -9.85 -2.56 -3.88
N LEU A 53 -10.57 -3.69 -3.89
CA LEU A 53 -11.12 -4.26 -5.11
C LEU A 53 -12.07 -3.29 -5.81
N ASP A 54 -12.98 -2.67 -5.06
CA ASP A 54 -13.96 -1.71 -5.58
C ASP A 54 -13.28 -0.48 -6.17
N ALA A 55 -12.24 0.05 -5.52
CA ALA A 55 -11.49 1.20 -6.03
C ALA A 55 -10.76 0.88 -7.34
N ASN A 56 -10.21 -0.32 -7.48
CA ASN A 56 -9.57 -0.75 -8.73
C ASN A 56 -10.61 -0.99 -9.85
N ILE A 57 -11.74 -1.64 -9.56
CA ILE A 57 -12.82 -1.79 -10.55
C ILE A 57 -13.33 -0.41 -10.97
N ASP A 58 -13.55 0.51 -10.04
CA ASP A 58 -13.97 1.89 -10.30
C ASP A 58 -13.03 2.66 -11.23
N SER A 59 -11.73 2.39 -11.14
CA SER A 59 -10.69 2.96 -12.00
C SER A 59 -10.77 2.41 -13.42
N VAL A 60 -10.91 1.09 -13.55
CA VAL A 60 -11.06 0.40 -14.86
C VAL A 60 -12.34 0.84 -15.55
N ASP A 61 -13.46 0.82 -14.83
CA ASP A 61 -14.77 1.26 -15.31
C ASP A 61 -14.72 2.69 -15.83
N TYR A 62 -14.04 3.59 -15.11
CA TYR A 62 -13.87 4.99 -15.52
C TYR A 62 -13.03 5.14 -16.79
N LEU A 63 -11.91 4.40 -16.89
CA LEU A 63 -11.00 4.51 -18.03
C LEU A 63 -11.61 3.97 -19.33
N TYR A 64 -12.36 2.87 -19.24
CA TYR A 64 -12.94 2.19 -20.40
C TYR A 64 -14.42 2.51 -20.63
N ASN A 65 -15.05 3.30 -19.75
CA ASN A 65 -16.48 3.59 -19.76
C ASN A 65 -17.33 2.31 -19.75
N GLU A 66 -16.94 1.39 -18.86
CA GLU A 66 -17.57 0.08 -18.67
C GLU A 66 -18.23 -0.02 -17.29
N THR A 67 -19.06 -1.05 -17.11
CA THR A 67 -19.59 -1.44 -15.80
C THR A 67 -19.07 -2.82 -15.47
N GLY A 68 -17.92 -2.86 -14.80
CA GLY A 68 -17.24 -4.08 -14.40
C GLY A 68 -18.04 -4.90 -13.40
N ARG A 69 -17.82 -6.21 -13.43
CA ARG A 69 -18.43 -7.14 -12.48
C ARG A 69 -17.92 -6.84 -11.06
N ARG A 70 -18.84 -6.63 -10.14
CA ARG A 70 -18.55 -6.42 -8.72
C ARG A 70 -18.50 -7.78 -8.02
N ASP A 71 -17.29 -8.32 -7.92
CA ASP A 71 -17.03 -9.56 -7.20
C ASP A 71 -16.92 -9.30 -5.69
N THR A 72 -17.38 -10.26 -4.89
CA THR A 72 -17.16 -10.24 -3.44
C THR A 72 -15.75 -10.73 -3.13
N TYR A 73 -15.00 -9.89 -2.42
CA TYR A 73 -13.66 -10.20 -1.95
C TYR A 73 -13.71 -11.05 -0.68
N HIS A 74 -12.86 -12.06 -0.62
CA HIS A 74 -12.59 -12.85 0.58
C HIS A 74 -11.09 -13.04 0.73
N TYR A 75 -10.54 -12.58 1.84
CA TYR A 75 -9.14 -12.69 2.15
C TYR A 75 -8.74 -14.16 2.29
N ARG A 76 -7.58 -14.47 1.73
CA ARG A 76 -6.86 -15.72 1.92
C ARG A 76 -5.40 -15.40 2.16
N ARG A 77 -4.71 -16.27 2.88
CA ARG A 77 -3.25 -16.18 2.97
C ARG A 77 -2.67 -16.30 1.55
N PRO A 78 -1.71 -15.42 1.16
CA PRO A 78 -1.04 -15.52 -0.13
C PRO A 78 -0.35 -16.87 -0.32
N GLN A 79 -0.26 -17.30 -1.58
CA GLN A 79 0.49 -18.48 -1.99
C GLN A 79 1.98 -18.36 -1.65
N HIS A 80 2.52 -17.14 -1.77
CA HIS A 80 3.92 -16.84 -1.47
C HIS A 80 4.04 -15.64 -0.51
N THR A 81 4.88 -15.79 0.52
CA THR A 81 5.10 -14.78 1.57
C THR A 81 6.56 -14.35 1.71
N GLY A 82 7.44 -14.79 0.80
CA GLY A 82 8.88 -14.56 0.86
C GLY A 82 9.34 -13.30 0.11
N TRP A 83 8.45 -12.34 -0.12
CA TRP A 83 8.74 -11.13 -0.90
C TRP A 83 9.66 -10.18 -0.15
N SER A 84 10.62 -9.59 -0.86
CA SER A 84 11.45 -8.51 -0.35
C SER A 84 10.68 -7.18 -0.28
N ILE A 85 11.13 -6.26 0.56
CA ILE A 85 10.50 -4.93 0.69
C ILE A 85 10.46 -4.17 -0.66
N PRO A 86 11.51 -4.17 -1.50
CA PRO A 86 11.43 -3.58 -2.84
C PRO A 86 10.37 -4.22 -3.74
N GLU A 87 10.19 -5.55 -3.69
CA GLU A 87 9.14 -6.23 -4.45
C GLU A 87 7.75 -5.83 -3.95
N LEU A 88 7.56 -5.74 -2.63
CA LEU A 88 6.31 -5.30 -2.02
C LEU A 88 5.95 -3.85 -2.38
N LEU A 89 6.94 -2.94 -2.41
CA LEU A 89 6.75 -1.56 -2.89
C LEU A 89 6.36 -1.54 -4.37
N ASN A 90 6.97 -2.38 -5.21
CA ASN A 90 6.63 -2.46 -6.62
C ASN A 90 5.19 -3.00 -6.83
N VAL A 91 4.79 -4.03 -6.08
CA VAL A 91 3.42 -4.56 -6.06
C VAL A 91 2.43 -3.46 -5.65
N LEU A 92 2.73 -2.71 -4.59
CA LEU A 92 1.90 -1.57 -4.16
C LEU A 92 1.79 -0.48 -5.23
N HIS A 93 2.89 -0.10 -5.88
CA HIS A 93 2.86 0.87 -6.97
C HIS A 93 2.05 0.37 -8.18
N CYS A 94 2.13 -0.92 -8.49
CA CYS A 94 1.30 -1.53 -9.50
C CYS A 94 -0.19 -1.33 -9.16
N TYR A 95 -0.63 -1.72 -7.96
CA TYR A 95 -2.01 -1.51 -7.52
C TYR A 95 -2.44 -0.03 -7.63
N VAL A 96 -1.62 0.90 -7.14
CA VAL A 96 -1.93 2.34 -7.21
C VAL A 96 -2.12 2.78 -8.66
N HIS A 97 -1.24 2.36 -9.58
CA HIS A 97 -1.39 2.67 -11.01
C HIS A 97 -2.69 2.11 -11.60
N GLN A 98 -3.09 0.90 -11.21
CA GLN A 98 -4.32 0.27 -11.69
C GLN A 98 -5.60 0.89 -11.09
N ALA A 99 -5.50 1.65 -9.99
CA ALA A 99 -6.65 2.16 -9.23
C ALA A 99 -6.83 3.69 -9.31
N CYS A 100 -5.93 4.43 -9.97
CA CYS A 100 -5.86 5.89 -9.85
C CYS A 100 -6.55 6.71 -10.94
N GLU A 101 -7.28 6.10 -11.88
CA GLU A 101 -7.84 6.83 -13.05
C GLU A 101 -9.02 7.74 -12.66
N ARG A 102 -9.70 7.44 -11.54
CA ARG A 102 -10.85 8.22 -11.06
C ARG A 102 -10.40 9.57 -10.48
N PRO A 103 -11.10 10.69 -10.76
CA PRO A 103 -10.78 12.01 -10.19
C PRO A 103 -10.73 12.05 -8.66
N GLN A 104 -11.55 11.23 -7.99
CA GLN A 104 -11.64 11.18 -6.52
C GLN A 104 -10.55 10.30 -5.87
N TRP A 105 -9.64 9.70 -6.65
CA TRP A 105 -8.61 8.80 -6.13
C TRP A 105 -7.77 9.43 -5.03
N SER A 106 -7.35 10.68 -5.21
CA SER A 106 -6.49 11.40 -4.27
C SER A 106 -7.10 11.57 -2.87
N THR A 107 -8.43 11.58 -2.80
CA THR A 107 -9.21 11.71 -1.57
C THR A 107 -9.97 10.42 -1.28
N SER A 108 -9.46 9.25 -1.68
CA SER A 108 -10.08 7.95 -1.44
C SER A 108 -9.45 7.23 -0.25
N GLN A 109 -10.23 6.37 0.42
CA GLN A 109 -9.73 5.58 1.54
C GLN A 109 -8.69 4.56 1.09
N ALA A 110 -8.84 4.01 -0.13
CA ALA A 110 -7.86 3.13 -0.76
C ALA A 110 -6.50 3.81 -0.93
N LYS A 111 -6.48 5.08 -1.37
CA LYS A 111 -5.23 5.87 -1.46
C LYS A 111 -4.59 6.08 -0.08
N ALA A 112 -5.38 6.43 0.93
CA ALA A 112 -4.88 6.61 2.29
C ALA A 112 -4.27 5.32 2.87
N PHE A 113 -4.91 4.16 2.63
CA PHE A 113 -4.35 2.85 2.97
C PHE A 113 -3.00 2.62 2.26
N CYS A 114 -2.93 2.88 0.94
CA CYS A 114 -1.71 2.69 0.16
C CYS A 114 -0.57 3.57 0.67
N ASP A 115 -0.84 4.84 0.98
CA ASP A 115 0.15 5.76 1.52
C ASP A 115 0.69 5.29 2.86
N ALA A 116 -0.19 4.84 3.77
CA ALA A 116 0.22 4.29 5.06
C ALA A 116 1.10 3.05 4.90
N LEU A 117 0.72 2.12 4.01
CA LEU A 117 1.50 0.92 3.73
C LEU A 117 2.85 1.26 3.09
N GLN A 118 2.89 2.21 2.16
CA GLN A 118 4.13 2.66 1.53
C GLN A 118 5.09 3.24 2.56
N GLN A 119 4.63 4.14 3.42
CA GLN A 119 5.45 4.74 4.48
C GLN A 119 6.00 3.68 5.45
N ARG A 120 5.17 2.68 5.79
CA ARG A 120 5.62 1.53 6.59
C ARG A 120 6.74 0.76 5.89
N LEU A 121 6.55 0.37 4.64
CA LEU A 121 7.54 -0.39 3.88
C LEU A 121 8.84 0.40 3.71
N ILE A 122 8.76 1.69 3.39
CA ILE A 122 9.93 2.58 3.29
C ILE A 122 10.71 2.60 4.60
N SER A 123 10.03 2.72 5.74
CA SER A 123 10.68 2.75 7.05
C SER A 123 11.39 1.44 7.43
N GLN A 124 11.06 0.33 6.76
CA GLN A 124 11.67 -0.98 6.96
C GLN A 124 12.80 -1.27 5.97
N LEU A 125 13.04 -0.42 4.98
CA LEU A 125 14.10 -0.63 4.00
C LEU A 125 15.46 -0.73 4.71
N PRO A 126 16.29 -1.74 4.37
CA PRO A 126 17.64 -1.82 4.88
C PRO A 126 18.42 -0.54 4.58
N GLY A 127 18.96 0.08 5.62
CA GLY A 127 19.73 1.32 5.53
C GLY A 127 18.91 2.61 5.55
N TYR A 128 17.58 2.55 5.67
CA TYR A 128 16.72 3.75 5.73
C TYR A 128 17.15 4.74 6.80
N SER A 129 17.56 4.25 7.97
CA SER A 129 17.97 5.05 9.13
C SER A 129 19.48 5.22 9.28
N ASP A 130 20.29 4.76 8.32
CA ASP A 130 21.75 4.76 8.46
C ASP A 130 22.36 6.14 8.16
N GLY A 131 21.65 6.95 7.38
CA GLY A 131 22.04 8.30 7.01
C GLY A 131 21.66 9.33 8.07
N PRO A 132 22.24 10.53 7.99
CA PRO A 132 21.80 11.66 8.80
C PRO A 132 20.35 12.03 8.46
N TRP A 133 19.52 12.29 9.48
CA TRP A 133 18.12 12.69 9.30
C TRP A 133 17.99 14.14 8.80
N GLY A 134 18.83 15.05 9.31
CA GLY A 134 18.97 16.43 8.84
C GLY A 134 20.33 16.62 8.17
N ILE A 135 20.38 17.45 7.12
CA ILE A 135 21.61 17.72 6.37
C ILE A 135 22.14 19.10 6.76
N ASP A 136 23.41 19.14 7.14
CA ASP A 136 24.22 20.34 7.34
C ASP A 136 25.60 20.18 6.68
N ASP A 137 26.43 21.21 6.75
CA ASP A 137 27.77 21.24 6.13
C ASP A 137 28.72 20.14 6.66
N SER A 138 28.43 19.55 7.82
CA SER A 138 29.24 18.49 8.44
C SER A 138 28.73 17.07 8.12
N SER A 139 27.56 16.98 7.51
CA SER A 139 26.86 15.72 7.27
C SER A 139 27.60 14.87 6.24
N LYS A 140 27.75 13.57 6.54
CA LYS A 140 28.37 12.60 5.64
C LYS A 140 27.38 11.49 5.27
N PRO A 141 27.26 11.12 3.98
CA PRO A 141 26.52 9.95 3.57
C PRO A 141 26.94 8.68 4.33
N ALA A 142 25.98 7.82 4.66
CA ALA A 142 26.24 6.54 5.32
C ALA A 142 27.27 5.68 4.56
N ALA A 143 27.23 5.72 3.22
CA ALA A 143 28.18 5.01 2.37
C ALA A 143 29.65 5.41 2.62
N LEU A 144 29.93 6.69 2.89
CA LEU A 144 31.29 7.16 3.17
C LEU A 144 31.80 6.72 4.56
N ARG A 145 30.89 6.45 5.51
CA ARG A 145 31.26 5.96 6.85
C ARG A 145 31.62 4.47 6.85
N ARG A 146 31.13 3.69 5.89
CA ARG A 146 31.39 2.25 5.79
C ARG A 146 32.73 1.90 5.14
N LEU A 147 33.40 2.87 4.52
CA LEU A 147 34.68 2.72 3.80
C LEU A 147 35.89 3.21 4.62
N ALA A 148 35.67 3.75 5.82
CA ALA A 148 36.69 4.27 6.72
C ALA A 148 36.87 3.31 7.91
#